data_AF-A0A973ALC7-F1
#
_entry.id   AF-A0A973ALC7-F1
#
_cell.length_a   1.000
_cell.length_b   1.000
_cell.length_c   1.000
_cell.angle_alpha   90.00
_cell.angle_beta   90.00
_cell.angle_gamma   90.00
#
_symmetry.space_group_name_H-M   'P 1'
#
loop_
_entity.id
_entity.type
_entity.pdbx_description
1 polymer ?
#
loop_
_entity_poly.entity_id
_entity_poly.type
_entity_poly.pdbx_seq_one_letter_code
_entity_poly.pdbx_strand_id
1 'polypeptide(L)'
;MDKELANAANSGTQARDKPWLFRTYSGHSSAVESNQLYRDNLAKGQTGLSVAFDLPTQTGYDSDHPLARGEVGKVGVPISHLGDMQALFDAIPLAEMNTSMTINAPAAWLLALYIAAAERQGASNQAAG
;
A
#
# COMPACT_ATOMS: atom_id res chain seq x y z
N MET A 1 -47.45 9.98 36.33
CA MET A 1 -46.29 9.38 37.02
C MET A 1 -45.47 8.47 36.09
N ASP A 2 -45.71 8.45 34.77
CA ASP A 2 -45.24 7.33 33.92
C ASP A 2 -44.49 7.77 32.64
N LYS A 3 -43.71 8.85 32.71
CA LYS A 3 -42.80 9.26 31.61
C LYS A 3 -41.34 9.40 32.01
N GLU A 4 -41.00 9.36 33.30
CA GLU A 4 -39.61 9.47 33.76
C GLU A 4 -38.85 8.13 33.82
N LEU A 5 -39.55 6.99 33.81
CA LEU A 5 -38.93 5.66 33.95
C LEU A 5 -38.47 5.03 32.62
N ALA A 6 -38.82 5.62 31.47
CA ALA A 6 -38.49 5.07 30.15
C ALA A 6 -37.07 5.42 29.65
N ASN A 7 -36.37 6.37 30.32
CA ASN A 7 -35.04 6.82 29.91
C ASN A 7 -33.87 6.14 30.64
N ALA A 8 -34.15 5.20 31.56
CA ALA A 8 -33.12 4.58 32.39
C ALA A 8 -32.46 3.31 31.80
N ALA A 9 -32.83 2.90 30.59
CA ALA A 9 -32.44 1.58 30.04
C ALA A 9 -31.59 1.64 28.76
N ASN A 10 -30.81 2.71 28.55
CA ASN A 10 -29.81 2.74 27.48
C ASN A 10 -28.39 2.88 28.04
N SER A 11 -28.00 1.99 28.96
CA SER A 11 -26.58 1.73 29.22
C SER A 11 -26.02 0.82 28.12
N GLY A 12 -26.11 1.29 26.87
CA GLY A 12 -25.46 0.64 25.75
C GLY A 12 -23.95 0.73 25.97
N THR A 13 -23.30 -0.41 26.21
CA THR A 13 -21.83 -0.50 26.18
C THR A 13 -21.35 0.01 24.83
N GLN A 14 -20.77 1.20 24.81
CA GLN A 14 -20.22 1.81 23.60
C GLN A 14 -19.16 0.86 23.05
N ALA A 15 -19.39 0.34 21.84
CA ALA A 15 -18.44 -0.55 21.19
C ALA A 15 -17.10 0.19 21.07
N ARG A 16 -16.01 -0.44 21.53
CA ARG A 16 -14.67 0.12 21.41
C ARG A 16 -14.33 0.39 19.94
N ASP A 17 -13.67 1.51 19.69
CA ASP A 17 -13.15 1.84 18.37
C ASP A 17 -12.17 0.78 17.86
N LYS A 18 -12.11 0.63 16.53
CA LYS A 18 -11.11 -0.22 15.88
C LYS A 18 -9.70 0.35 16.13
N PRO A 19 -8.69 -0.51 16.33
CA PRO A 19 -7.32 -0.05 16.51
C PRO A 19 -6.79 0.63 15.22
N TRP A 20 -5.75 1.45 15.40
CA TRP A 20 -5.03 2.07 14.29
C TRP A 20 -4.36 1.03 13.39
N LEU A 21 -4.16 1.39 12.12
CA LEU A 21 -3.38 0.60 11.18
C LEU A 21 -1.89 0.71 11.50
N PHE A 22 -1.20 -0.42 11.55
CA PHE A 22 0.26 -0.49 11.63
C PHE A 22 0.81 -0.58 10.21
N ARG A 23 1.42 0.50 9.73
CA ARG A 23 1.99 0.62 8.37
C ARG A 23 3.43 1.10 8.47
N THR A 24 4.38 0.21 8.20
CA THR A 24 5.80 0.56 8.12
C THR A 24 6.10 1.12 6.75
N TYR A 25 6.65 2.33 6.68
CA TYR A 25 7.18 2.90 5.46
C TYR A 25 8.44 2.14 5.05
N SER A 26 8.39 1.46 3.90
CA SER A 26 9.46 0.54 3.50
C SER A 26 9.50 0.27 1.99
N GLY A 27 10.68 -0.08 1.52
CA GLY A 27 11.02 -0.39 0.12
C GLY A 27 12.51 -0.14 -0.08
N HIS A 28 13.21 -1.05 -0.74
CA HIS A 28 14.64 -0.90 -1.07
C HIS A 28 15.07 -1.94 -2.12
N SER A 29 16.24 -1.72 -2.71
CA SER A 29 16.91 -2.63 -3.64
C SER A 29 16.07 -2.94 -4.88
N SER A 30 15.29 -4.02 -4.85
CA SER A 30 14.46 -4.49 -5.96
C SER A 30 13.01 -4.72 -5.54
N ALA A 31 12.11 -4.86 -6.52
CA ALA A 31 10.71 -5.18 -6.27
C ALA A 31 10.55 -6.53 -5.52
N VAL A 32 11.36 -7.53 -5.86
CA VAL A 32 11.32 -8.87 -5.24
C VAL A 32 11.81 -8.82 -3.78
N GLU A 33 12.91 -8.11 -3.49
CA GLU A 33 13.41 -7.97 -2.12
C GLU A 33 12.45 -7.14 -1.25
N SER A 34 11.86 -6.09 -1.83
CA SER A 34 10.83 -5.30 -1.15
C SER A 34 9.57 -6.12 -0.87
N ASN A 35 9.15 -6.99 -1.79
CA ASN A 35 8.06 -7.93 -1.57
C ASN A 35 8.35 -8.87 -0.38
N GLN A 36 9.55 -9.46 -0.33
CA GLN A 36 9.94 -10.33 0.78
C GLN A 36 9.87 -9.58 2.11
N LEU A 37 10.39 -8.35 2.17
CA LEU A 37 10.30 -7.48 3.34
C LEU A 37 8.83 -7.22 3.76
N TYR A 38 7.95 -6.94 2.79
CA TYR A 38 6.53 -6.73 3.07
C TYR A 38 5.87 -7.97 3.66
N ARG A 39 6.11 -9.14 3.07
CA ARG A 39 5.58 -10.42 3.56
C ARG A 39 6.08 -10.75 4.97
N ASP A 40 7.36 -10.52 5.24
CA ASP A 40 7.95 -10.71 6.57
C ASP A 40 7.32 -9.78 7.62
N ASN A 41 7.05 -8.53 7.25
CA ASN A 41 6.41 -7.57 8.14
C ASN A 41 4.93 -7.90 8.40
N LEU A 42 4.20 -8.32 7.35
CA LEU A 42 2.82 -8.81 7.49
C LEU A 42 2.75 -10.04 8.40
N ALA A 43 3.68 -10.99 8.24
CA ALA A 43 3.79 -12.16 9.11
C ALA A 43 4.07 -11.82 10.59
N LYS A 44 4.70 -10.66 10.85
CA LYS A 44 4.96 -10.13 12.20
C LYS A 44 3.82 -9.27 12.76
N GLY A 45 2.70 -9.15 12.06
CA GLY A 45 1.50 -8.44 12.54
C GLY A 45 1.33 -7.02 12.01
N GLN A 46 2.08 -6.60 11.00
CA GLN A 46 1.78 -5.38 10.25
C GLN A 46 0.41 -5.52 9.56
N THR A 47 -0.41 -4.46 9.56
CA THR A 47 -1.82 -4.53 9.08
C THR A 47 -2.09 -3.71 7.83
N GLY A 48 -1.07 -3.06 7.27
CA GLY A 48 -1.10 -2.47 5.93
C GLY A 48 0.29 -2.16 5.41
N LEU A 49 0.41 -1.72 4.18
CA LEU A 49 1.68 -1.41 3.53
C LEU A 49 1.83 0.10 3.28
N SER A 50 3.07 0.59 3.32
CA SER A 50 3.42 1.96 2.91
C SER A 50 4.69 1.92 2.08
N VAL A 51 4.55 2.12 0.77
CA VAL A 51 5.60 1.89 -0.22
C VAL A 51 6.52 3.11 -0.33
N ALA A 52 7.82 2.87 -0.15
CA ALA A 52 8.90 3.83 -0.41
C ALA A 52 9.51 3.58 -1.79
N PHE A 53 9.42 4.54 -2.70
CA PHE A 53 9.99 4.44 -4.06
C PHE A 53 11.39 5.04 -4.13
N ASP A 54 12.23 4.56 -5.04
CA ASP A 54 13.55 5.14 -5.27
C ASP A 54 13.47 6.52 -5.95
N LEU A 55 14.60 7.24 -6.00
CA LEU A 55 14.63 8.60 -6.54
C LEU A 55 14.26 8.66 -8.04
N PRO A 56 14.74 7.74 -8.92
CA PRO A 56 14.29 7.67 -10.31
C PRO A 56 12.77 7.56 -10.45
N THR A 57 12.14 6.62 -9.73
CA THR A 57 10.68 6.44 -9.75
C THR A 57 9.96 7.69 -9.24
N GLN A 58 10.46 8.32 -8.17
CA GLN A 58 9.89 9.56 -7.63
C GLN A 58 9.98 10.75 -8.61
N THR A 59 10.98 10.75 -9.48
CA THR A 59 11.24 11.83 -10.45
C THR A 59 10.74 11.49 -11.87
N GLY A 60 10.17 10.30 -12.07
CA GLY A 60 9.57 9.88 -13.33
C GLY A 60 10.58 9.38 -14.37
N TYR A 61 11.75 8.90 -13.95
CA TYR A 61 12.72 8.27 -14.83
C TYR A 61 12.68 6.75 -14.73
N ASP A 62 12.82 6.10 -15.88
CA ASP A 62 13.09 4.66 -15.94
C ASP A 62 14.49 4.33 -15.40
N SER A 63 14.66 3.10 -14.95
CA SER A 63 15.91 2.66 -14.30
C SER A 63 17.13 2.69 -15.24
N ASP A 64 16.91 2.62 -16.56
CA ASP A 64 17.95 2.70 -17.59
C ASP A 64 18.22 4.14 -18.06
N HIS A 65 17.46 5.12 -17.58
CA HIS A 65 17.66 6.51 -17.95
C HIS A 65 19.03 7.02 -17.44
N PRO A 66 19.82 7.76 -18.24
CA PRO A 66 21.15 8.22 -17.83
C PRO A 66 21.18 8.99 -16.51
N LEU A 67 20.12 9.76 -16.20
CA LEU A 67 19.99 10.51 -14.94
C LEU A 67 19.59 9.66 -13.73
N ALA A 68 19.13 8.41 -13.93
CA ALA A 68 18.78 7.49 -12.86
C ALA A 68 20.02 6.77 -12.27
N ARG A 69 21.13 6.77 -13.00
CA ARG A 69 22.33 6.00 -12.67
C ARG A 69 22.84 6.31 -11.25
N GLY A 70 22.97 5.26 -10.44
CA GLY A 70 23.49 5.34 -9.07
C GLY A 70 22.43 5.61 -7.99
N GLU A 71 21.19 5.88 -8.38
CA GLU A 71 20.08 6.12 -7.45
C GLU A 71 18.99 5.04 -7.53
N VAL A 72 19.05 4.16 -8.54
CA VAL A 72 18.16 3.00 -8.69
C VAL A 72 18.22 2.10 -7.46
N GLY A 73 17.09 1.89 -6.80
CA GLY A 73 16.95 0.99 -5.64
C GLY A 73 17.61 1.45 -4.34
N LYS A 74 18.26 2.63 -4.31
CA LYS A 74 19.11 3.06 -3.19
C LYS A 74 18.33 3.49 -1.95
N VAL A 75 17.21 4.19 -2.16
CA VAL A 75 16.39 4.78 -1.08
C VAL A 75 14.94 4.28 -1.08
N GLY A 76 14.64 3.31 -1.94
CA GLY A 76 13.29 2.82 -2.16
C GLY A 76 13.28 1.72 -3.22
N VAL A 77 12.09 1.20 -3.53
CA VAL A 77 11.89 0.24 -4.61
C VAL A 77 11.88 0.95 -5.97
N PRO A 78 12.61 0.45 -6.99
CA PRO A 78 12.49 0.91 -8.37
C PRO A 78 11.23 0.34 -9.02
N ILE A 79 10.43 1.18 -9.68
CA ILE A 79 9.26 0.76 -10.47
C ILE A 79 9.30 1.51 -11.81
N SER A 80 9.63 0.79 -12.88
CA SER A 80 9.64 1.36 -14.25
C SER A 80 8.42 0.90 -15.06
N HIS A 81 7.92 -0.31 -14.79
CA HIS A 81 6.80 -0.88 -15.54
C HIS A 81 5.90 -1.81 -14.72
N LEU A 82 4.80 -2.27 -15.33
CA LEU A 82 3.82 -3.16 -14.69
C LEU A 82 4.44 -4.44 -14.11
N GLY A 83 5.47 -4.99 -14.74
CA GLY A 83 6.15 -6.19 -14.25
C GLY A 83 6.78 -6.00 -12.87
N ASP A 84 7.29 -4.79 -12.57
CA ASP A 84 7.87 -4.49 -11.26
C ASP A 84 6.79 -4.37 -10.21
N MET A 85 5.67 -3.73 -10.56
CA MET A 85 4.51 -3.62 -9.67
C MET A 85 3.93 -5.01 -9.34
N GLN A 86 3.87 -5.91 -10.32
CA GLN A 86 3.46 -7.29 -10.10
C GLN A 86 4.45 -8.03 -9.20
N ALA A 87 5.76 -7.87 -9.41
CA ALA A 87 6.78 -8.48 -8.56
C ALA A 87 6.72 -7.93 -7.12
N LEU A 88 6.47 -6.63 -6.96
CA LEU A 88 6.37 -5.97 -5.65
C LEU A 88 5.21 -6.54 -4.82
N PHE A 89 4.11 -6.90 -5.46
CA PHE A 89 2.90 -7.40 -4.80
C PHE A 89 2.62 -8.89 -5.06
N ASP A 90 3.63 -9.64 -5.50
CA ASP A 90 3.49 -11.08 -5.67
C ASP A 90 3.10 -11.75 -4.34
N ALA A 91 2.16 -12.69 -4.39
CA ALA A 91 1.57 -13.34 -3.21
C ALA A 91 1.00 -12.39 -2.13
N ILE A 92 0.72 -11.13 -2.45
CA ILE A 92 0.02 -10.16 -1.59
C ILE A 92 -1.33 -9.82 -2.25
N PRO A 93 -2.48 -10.17 -1.64
CA PRO A 93 -3.80 -9.96 -2.25
C PRO A 93 -4.18 -8.48 -2.24
N LEU A 94 -4.00 -7.80 -3.37
CA LEU A 94 -4.18 -6.35 -3.49
C LEU A 94 -5.62 -5.88 -3.20
N ALA A 95 -6.62 -6.71 -3.48
CA ALA A 95 -8.03 -6.40 -3.23
C ALA A 95 -8.37 -6.28 -1.72
N GLU A 96 -7.59 -6.94 -0.86
CA GLU A 96 -7.80 -6.97 0.59
C GLU A 96 -6.77 -6.10 1.34
N MET A 97 -5.73 -5.65 0.64
CA MET A 97 -4.59 -4.97 1.25
C MET A 97 -4.86 -3.48 1.43
N ASN A 98 -4.56 -2.98 2.63
CA ASN A 98 -4.51 -1.55 2.88
C ASN A 98 -3.14 -1.00 2.46
N THR A 99 -3.03 -0.51 1.23
CA THR A 99 -1.79 0.00 0.66
C THR A 99 -1.77 1.52 0.61
N SER A 100 -0.68 2.12 1.10
CA SER A 100 -0.30 3.50 0.86
C SER A 100 0.90 3.55 -0.07
N MET A 101 0.93 4.51 -0.98
CA MET A 101 2.07 4.78 -1.87
C MET A 101 2.52 6.22 -1.65
N THR A 102 3.73 6.43 -1.13
CA THR A 102 4.26 7.79 -0.93
C THR A 102 4.86 8.29 -2.23
N ILE A 103 4.01 8.94 -3.04
CA ILE A 103 4.39 9.41 -4.37
C ILE A 103 3.64 10.70 -4.73
N ASN A 104 4.27 11.55 -5.54
CA ASN A 104 3.75 12.86 -5.91
C ASN A 104 3.64 13.01 -7.42
N ALA A 105 4.64 13.59 -8.09
CA ALA A 105 4.56 13.94 -9.51
C ALA A 105 4.15 12.78 -10.44
N PRO A 106 4.67 11.54 -10.29
CA PRO A 106 4.27 10.41 -11.13
C PRO A 106 3.12 9.58 -10.52
N ALA A 107 2.36 10.12 -9.56
CA ALA A 107 1.31 9.38 -8.84
C ALA A 107 0.27 8.74 -9.77
N ALA A 108 -0.17 9.45 -10.81
CA ALA A 108 -1.16 8.93 -11.76
C ALA A 108 -0.65 7.68 -12.50
N TRP A 109 0.64 7.67 -12.88
CA TRP A 109 1.27 6.52 -13.53
C TRP A 109 1.39 5.33 -12.57
N LEU A 110 1.91 5.55 -11.37
CA LEU A 110 2.06 4.49 -10.35
C LEU A 110 0.71 3.92 -9.92
N LEU A 111 -0.32 4.76 -9.80
CA LEU A 111 -1.68 4.30 -9.52
C LEU A 111 -2.24 3.43 -10.65
N ALA A 112 -2.01 3.79 -11.91
CA ALA A 112 -2.42 2.96 -13.04
C ALA A 112 -1.74 1.58 -13.03
N LEU A 113 -0.43 1.53 -12.72
CA LEU A 113 0.29 0.26 -12.57
C LEU A 113 -0.27 -0.57 -11.40
N TYR A 114 -0.58 0.07 -10.26
CA TYR A 114 -1.17 -0.59 -9.10
C TYR A 114 -2.53 -1.22 -9.42
N ILE A 115 -3.42 -0.47 -10.08
CA ILE A 115 -4.74 -0.95 -10.51
C ILE A 115 -4.58 -2.11 -11.49
N ALA A 116 -3.73 -1.97 -12.52
CA ALA A 116 -3.50 -3.04 -13.48
C ALA A 116 -2.91 -4.31 -12.83
N ALA A 117 -2.05 -4.17 -11.81
CA ALA A 117 -1.55 -5.30 -11.04
C ALA A 117 -2.67 -5.99 -10.24
N ALA A 118 -3.55 -5.21 -9.60
CA ALA A 118 -4.71 -5.73 -8.87
C ALA A 118 -5.71 -6.45 -9.80
N GLU A 119 -6.01 -5.88 -10.97
CA GLU A 119 -6.86 -6.51 -11.99
C GLU A 119 -6.27 -7.84 -12.47
N ARG A 120 -4.94 -7.93 -12.64
CA ARG A 120 -4.26 -9.20 -12.98
C ARG A 120 -4.35 -10.25 -11.86
N GLN A 121 -4.53 -9.84 -10.61
CA GLN A 121 -4.84 -10.74 -9.49
C GLN A 121 -6.34 -11.10 -9.41
N GLY A 122 -7.19 -10.55 -10.28
CA GLY A 122 -8.63 -10.81 -10.31
C GLY A 122 -9.47 -9.85 -9.46
N ALA A 123 -8.90 -8.72 -8.99
CA ALA A 123 -9.68 -7.70 -8.30
C ALA A 123 -10.72 -7.10 -9.26
N SER A 124 -12.00 -7.12 -8.89
CA SER A 124 -13.03 -6.41 -9.62
C SER A 124 -12.82 -4.91 -9.45
N ASN A 125 -12.85 -4.16 -10.56
CA ASN A 125 -12.70 -2.71 -10.60
C ASN A 125 -13.96 -1.99 -10.04
N GLN A 126 -14.42 -2.39 -8.86
CA GLN A 126 -15.29 -1.57 -8.05
C GLN A 126 -14.40 -0.48 -7.50
N ALA A 127 -14.52 0.71 -8.09
CA ALA A 127 -13.79 1.90 -7.72
C ALA A 127 -13.55 1.91 -6.21
N ALA A 128 -12.28 1.97 -5.81
CA ALA A 128 -11.92 2.37 -4.47
C ALA A 128 -12.66 3.70 -4.23
N GLY A 129 -13.68 3.65 -3.37
CA GLY A 129 -14.56 4.79 -3.09
C GLY A 129 -13.78 6.00 -2.60
#